data_AF-A0A258W7W0-F1
#
_entry.id   AF-A0A258W7W0-F1
#
_cell.length_a   1.000
_cell.length_b   1.000
_cell.length_c   1.000
_cell.angle_alpha   90.00
_cell.angle_beta   90.00
_cell.angle_gamma   90.00
#
_symmetry.space_group_name_H-M   'P 1'
#
loop_
_entity.id
_entity.type
_entity.pdbx_description
1 polymer ?
#
loop_
_entity_poly.entity_id
_entity_poly.type
_entity_poly.pdbx_seq_one_letter_code
_entity_poly.pdbx_strand_id
1 'polypeptide(L)'
;MHKYTLAFALLVSLSSFAKTSVEQTAAMKDVQNTITDPAKRKEIISADPKAKSVDDMVSKLAGENSGELYALSADILPILMEMNQDNPEKALESLTSYSKDPASFMSSLPPNIRERIEKLSKKIEGKVEGRVTDKAAKKIQKTP
;
A
#
# COMPACT_ATOMS: atom_id res chain seq x y z
N MET A 1 7.70 14.80 -5.64
CA MET A 1 6.41 14.33 -6.20
C MET A 1 6.10 12.86 -5.88
N HIS A 2 6.98 12.09 -5.22
CA HIS A 2 6.79 10.64 -5.00
C HIS A 2 6.13 10.22 -3.68
N LYS A 3 6.00 11.14 -2.70
CA LYS A 3 5.25 10.89 -1.44
C LYS A 3 3.82 10.42 -1.69
N TYR A 4 3.19 10.99 -2.73
CA TYR A 4 1.83 10.65 -3.11
C TYR A 4 1.74 9.34 -3.91
N THR A 5 2.84 8.85 -4.49
CA THR A 5 2.90 7.55 -5.17
C THR A 5 2.76 6.40 -4.18
N LEU A 6 3.40 6.52 -3.00
CA LEU A 6 3.24 5.53 -1.94
C LEU A 6 1.82 5.58 -1.34
N ALA A 7 1.30 6.77 -1.06
CA ALA A 7 -0.05 6.96 -0.57
C ALA A 7 -1.10 6.42 -1.56
N PHE A 8 -0.91 6.65 -2.86
CA PHE A 8 -1.78 6.11 -3.90
C PHE A 8 -1.69 4.59 -3.99
N ALA A 9 -0.49 4.00 -3.96
CA ALA A 9 -0.34 2.54 -3.94
C ALA A 9 -1.02 1.91 -2.71
N LEU A 10 -0.91 2.58 -1.56
CA LEU A 10 -1.53 2.18 -0.31
C LEU A 10 -3.06 2.22 -0.41
N LEU A 11 -3.63 3.30 -0.93
CA LEU A 11 -5.07 3.47 -1.15
C LEU A 11 -5.65 2.46 -2.15
N VAL A 12 -4.98 2.26 -3.28
CA VAL A 12 -5.42 1.29 -4.29
C VAL A 12 -5.40 -0.12 -3.70
N SER A 13 -4.37 -0.47 -2.92
CA SER A 13 -4.32 -1.77 -2.25
C SER A 13 -5.48 -1.98 -1.29
N LEU A 14 -5.74 -1.02 -0.41
CA LEU A 14 -6.84 -1.10 0.55
C LEU A 14 -8.20 -1.24 -0.13
N SER A 15 -8.46 -0.51 -1.22
CA SER A 15 -9.73 -0.57 -1.93
C SER A 15 -10.02 -1.93 -2.58
N SER A 16 -9.01 -2.59 -3.16
CA SER A 16 -9.19 -3.94 -3.74
C SER A 16 -9.45 -4.99 -2.67
N PHE A 17 -8.65 -5.01 -1.61
CA PHE A 17 -8.81 -6.00 -0.53
C PHE A 17 -10.10 -5.77 0.27
N ALA A 18 -10.46 -4.51 0.54
CA ALA A 18 -11.67 -4.19 1.30
C ALA A 18 -12.94 -4.50 0.49
N LYS A 19 -12.95 -4.29 -0.84
CA LYS A 19 -14.12 -4.61 -1.67
C LYS A 19 -14.40 -6.12 -1.71
N THR A 20 -13.37 -6.93 -1.96
CA THR A 20 -13.48 -8.39 -2.03
C THR A 20 -13.86 -9.01 -0.68
N SER A 21 -13.37 -8.45 0.44
CA SER A 21 -13.66 -8.96 1.78
C SER A 21 -14.98 -8.44 2.37
N VAL A 22 -15.42 -7.20 2.11
CA VAL A 22 -16.73 -6.72 2.56
C VAL A 22 -17.86 -7.53 1.92
N GLU A 23 -17.69 -7.92 0.67
CA GLU A 23 -18.65 -8.76 -0.05
C GLU A 23 -18.69 -10.22 0.46
N GLN A 24 -17.62 -10.69 1.13
CA GLN A 24 -17.51 -12.06 1.64
C GLN A 24 -17.76 -12.20 3.15
N THR A 25 -17.34 -11.27 4.01
CA THR A 25 -17.45 -11.41 5.48
C THR A 25 -17.82 -10.12 6.23
N ALA A 26 -18.08 -9.00 5.55
CA ALA A 26 -18.49 -7.70 6.13
C ALA A 26 -17.60 -7.10 7.25
N ALA A 27 -16.52 -7.74 7.67
CA ALA A 27 -15.72 -7.33 8.83
C ALA A 27 -14.35 -6.76 8.43
N MET A 28 -14.10 -5.48 8.69
CA MET A 28 -12.78 -4.86 8.47
C MET A 28 -11.62 -5.53 9.25
N LYS A 29 -11.92 -6.22 10.36
CA LYS A 29 -10.94 -7.03 11.09
C LYS A 29 -10.42 -8.20 10.26
N ASP A 30 -11.25 -8.78 9.40
CA ASP A 30 -10.83 -9.85 8.50
C ASP A 30 -9.94 -9.31 7.39
N VAL A 31 -10.22 -8.11 6.88
CA VAL A 31 -9.35 -7.40 5.93
C VAL A 31 -7.97 -7.18 6.55
N GLN A 32 -7.93 -6.69 7.80
CA GLN A 32 -6.68 -6.44 8.50
C GLN A 32 -5.85 -7.71 8.61
N ASN A 33 -6.44 -8.80 9.11
CA ASN A 33 -5.77 -10.09 9.27
C ASN A 33 -5.31 -10.68 7.93
N THR A 34 -6.08 -10.46 6.87
CA THR A 34 -5.76 -10.99 5.54
C THR A 34 -4.60 -10.25 4.89
N ILE A 35 -4.52 -8.93 5.07
CA ILE A 35 -3.43 -8.13 4.50
C ILE A 35 -2.11 -8.37 5.25
N THR A 36 -2.14 -8.53 6.58
CA THR A 36 -0.92 -8.82 7.36
C THR A 36 -0.41 -10.24 7.17
N ASP A 37 -1.27 -11.23 6.96
CA ASP A 37 -0.88 -12.62 6.74
C ASP A 37 -0.42 -12.85 5.28
N PRO A 38 0.86 -13.18 5.03
CA PRO A 38 1.35 -13.43 3.69
C PRO A 38 0.71 -14.62 2.97
N ALA A 39 0.25 -15.64 3.70
CA ALA A 39 -0.41 -16.80 3.10
C ALA A 39 -1.81 -16.41 2.61
N LYS A 40 -2.62 -15.78 3.47
CA LYS A 40 -3.97 -15.33 3.11
C LYS A 40 -3.96 -14.26 2.02
N ARG A 41 -2.98 -13.35 2.06
CA ARG A 41 -2.82 -12.35 1.01
C ARG A 41 -2.57 -13.00 -0.35
N LYS A 42 -1.75 -14.06 -0.42
CA LYS A 42 -1.50 -14.81 -1.66
C LYS A 42 -2.76 -15.50 -2.19
N GLU A 43 -3.61 -16.02 -1.32
CA GLU A 43 -4.89 -16.63 -1.70
C GLU A 43 -5.83 -15.60 -2.34
N ILE A 44 -5.94 -14.39 -1.79
CA ILE A 44 -6.73 -13.32 -2.43
C ILE A 44 -6.09 -12.87 -3.75
N ILE A 45 -4.75 -12.73 -3.79
CA ILE A 45 -4.03 -12.35 -5.01
C ILE A 45 -4.25 -13.37 -6.14
N SER A 46 -4.31 -14.66 -5.82
CA SER A 46 -4.56 -15.70 -6.83
C SER A 46 -6.02 -15.75 -7.28
N ALA A 47 -6.96 -15.39 -6.39
CA ALA A 47 -8.38 -15.40 -6.67
C ALA A 47 -8.90 -14.13 -7.38
N ASP A 48 -8.25 -12.97 -7.19
CA ASP A 48 -8.69 -11.68 -7.72
C ASP A 48 -7.62 -11.04 -8.64
N PRO A 49 -7.89 -10.93 -9.96
CA PRO A 49 -7.00 -10.27 -10.91
C PRO A 49 -6.65 -8.82 -10.55
N LYS A 50 -7.54 -8.09 -9.86
CA LYS A 50 -7.27 -6.74 -9.38
C LYS A 50 -6.28 -6.76 -8.22
N ALA A 51 -6.48 -7.67 -7.25
CA ALA A 51 -5.53 -7.87 -6.16
C ALA A 51 -4.14 -8.25 -6.68
N LYS A 52 -4.07 -9.07 -7.74
CA LYS A 52 -2.81 -9.35 -8.45
C LYS A 52 -2.16 -8.11 -9.06
N SER A 53 -2.92 -7.28 -9.77
CA SER A 53 -2.38 -6.05 -10.36
C SER A 53 -1.85 -5.09 -9.28
N VAL A 54 -2.49 -5.04 -8.12
CA VAL A 54 -2.03 -4.27 -6.97
C VAL A 54 -0.73 -4.85 -6.41
N ASP A 55 -0.65 -6.16 -6.20
CA ASP A 55 0.55 -6.82 -5.70
C ASP A 55 1.75 -6.62 -6.64
N ASP A 56 1.54 -6.68 -7.95
CA ASP A 56 2.57 -6.38 -8.94
C ASP A 56 3.03 -4.91 -8.84
N MET A 57 2.12 -3.97 -8.59
CA MET A 57 2.45 -2.55 -8.40
C MET A 57 3.24 -2.33 -7.10
N VAL A 58 2.79 -2.94 -6.00
CA VAL A 58 3.46 -2.88 -4.70
C VAL A 58 4.86 -3.48 -4.79
N SER A 59 5.00 -4.63 -5.43
CA SER A 59 6.29 -5.30 -5.66
C SER A 59 7.24 -4.45 -6.50
N LYS A 60 6.74 -3.80 -7.56
CA LYS A 60 7.55 -2.88 -8.39
C LYS A 60 7.99 -1.64 -7.62
N LEU A 61 7.13 -1.10 -6.78
CA LEU A 61 7.39 0.12 -6.02
C LEU A 61 8.31 -0.14 -4.82
N ALA A 62 7.95 -1.10 -3.96
CA ALA A 62 8.57 -1.32 -2.66
C ALA A 62 9.60 -2.46 -2.66
N GLY A 63 9.51 -3.40 -3.60
CA GLY A 63 10.40 -4.57 -3.68
C GLY A 63 10.37 -5.40 -2.40
N GLU A 64 11.53 -5.59 -1.78
CA GLU A 64 11.66 -6.23 -0.46
C GLU A 64 10.84 -5.57 0.65
N ASN A 65 10.51 -4.27 0.50
CA ASN A 65 9.73 -3.51 1.49
C ASN A 65 8.22 -3.67 1.31
N SER A 66 7.77 -4.52 0.38
CA SER A 66 6.34 -4.77 0.13
C SER A 66 5.60 -5.22 1.40
N GLY A 67 6.23 -6.05 2.24
CA GLY A 67 5.65 -6.47 3.51
C GLY A 67 5.42 -5.30 4.49
N GLU A 68 6.36 -4.35 4.54
CA GLU A 68 6.24 -3.15 5.37
C GLU A 68 5.11 -2.23 4.87
N LEU A 69 4.93 -2.16 3.54
CA LEU A 69 3.81 -1.44 2.92
C LEU A 69 2.45 -2.08 3.26
N TYR A 70 2.35 -3.42 3.20
CA TYR A 70 1.12 -4.14 3.59
C TYR A 70 0.83 -4.00 5.09
N ALA A 71 1.85 -4.09 5.95
CA ALA A 71 1.68 -3.85 7.38
C ALA A 71 1.16 -2.44 7.67
N LEU A 72 1.72 -1.42 7.00
CA LEU A 72 1.27 -0.03 7.14
C LEU A 72 -0.16 0.15 6.62
N SER A 73 -0.54 -0.56 5.56
CA SER A 73 -1.92 -0.59 5.05
C SER A 73 -2.88 -1.18 6.08
N ALA A 74 -2.50 -2.28 6.74
CA ALA A 74 -3.30 -2.89 7.79
C ALA A 74 -3.44 -2.00 9.03
N ASP A 75 -2.42 -1.23 9.39
CA ASP A 75 -2.45 -0.30 10.52
C ASP A 75 -3.36 0.92 10.26
N ILE A 76 -3.59 1.25 8.99
CA ILE A 76 -4.47 2.36 8.57
C ILE A 76 -5.96 1.97 8.64
N LEU A 77 -6.30 0.69 8.42
CA LEU A 77 -7.69 0.22 8.44
C LEU A 77 -8.46 0.59 9.72
N PRO A 78 -7.95 0.36 10.96
CA PRO A 78 -8.68 0.75 12.16
C PRO A 78 -8.85 2.27 12.28
N ILE A 79 -7.86 3.05 11.85
CA ILE A 79 -7.93 4.52 11.84
C ILE A 79 -9.00 5.00 10.87
N LEU A 80 -9.04 4.40 9.67
CA LEU A 80 -10.06 4.69 8.68
C LEU A 80 -11.46 4.37 9.20
N MET A 81 -11.63 3.26 9.92
CA MET A 81 -12.90 2.90 10.56
C MET A 81 -13.31 3.93 11.62
N GLU A 82 -12.40 4.29 12.51
CA GLU A 82 -12.64 5.29 13.55
C GLU A 82 -13.06 6.65 12.95
N MET A 83 -12.33 7.11 11.92
CA MET A 83 -12.65 8.35 11.19
C MET A 83 -14.03 8.32 10.52
N ASN A 84 -14.55 7.13 10.22
CA ASN A 84 -15.83 6.92 9.56
C ASN A 84 -16.92 6.42 10.51
N GLN A 85 -16.78 6.65 11.82
CA GLN A 85 -17.75 6.25 12.85
C GLN A 85 -18.03 4.74 12.85
N ASP A 86 -16.99 3.94 12.66
CA ASP A 86 -17.03 2.49 12.57
C ASP A 86 -17.98 1.96 11.48
N ASN A 87 -18.23 2.75 10.43
CA ASN A 87 -19.07 2.38 9.30
C ASN A 87 -18.20 1.89 8.12
N PRO A 88 -18.22 0.58 7.78
CA PRO A 88 -17.43 0.01 6.69
C PRO A 88 -17.74 0.57 5.31
N GLU A 89 -19.01 0.91 5.04
CA GLU A 89 -19.44 1.47 3.75
C GLU A 89 -18.86 2.88 3.57
N LYS A 90 -18.94 3.72 4.61
CA LYS A 90 -18.31 5.05 4.61
C LYS A 90 -16.78 4.97 4.55
N ALA A 91 -16.17 3.99 5.21
CA ALA A 91 -14.74 3.76 5.13
C ALA A 91 -14.30 3.43 3.69
N LEU A 92 -15.05 2.58 2.97
CA LEU A 92 -14.82 2.27 1.56
C LEU A 92 -15.03 3.49 0.64
N GLU A 93 -16.07 4.29 0.90
CA GLU A 93 -16.33 5.52 0.16
C GLU A 93 -15.20 6.55 0.36
N SER A 94 -14.73 6.69 1.60
CA SER A 94 -13.57 7.50 1.97
C SER A 94 -12.31 7.04 1.23
N LEU A 95 -12.02 5.74 1.19
CA LEU A 95 -10.87 5.20 0.42
C LEU A 95 -10.96 5.57 -1.07
N THR A 96 -12.15 5.46 -1.65
CA THR A 96 -12.40 5.83 -3.04
C THR A 96 -12.16 7.32 -3.27
N SER A 97 -12.60 8.16 -2.33
CA SER A 97 -12.39 9.62 -2.39
C SER A 97 -10.91 9.98 -2.25
N TYR A 98 -10.22 9.35 -1.31
CA TYR A 98 -8.78 9.51 -1.08
C TYR A 98 -7.93 9.06 -2.27
N SER A 99 -8.37 8.07 -3.04
CA SER A 99 -7.66 7.68 -4.27
C SER A 99 -7.57 8.82 -5.31
N LYS A 100 -8.52 9.77 -5.27
CA LYS A 100 -8.55 10.97 -6.13
C LYS A 100 -7.76 12.14 -5.53
N ASP A 101 -7.62 12.17 -4.21
CA ASP A 101 -6.81 13.16 -3.48
C ASP A 101 -5.94 12.51 -2.38
N PRO A 102 -4.76 12.00 -2.76
CA PRO A 102 -3.83 11.37 -1.81
C PRO A 102 -3.24 12.36 -0.79
N ALA A 103 -3.27 13.67 -1.05
CA ALA A 103 -2.75 14.67 -0.13
C ALA A 103 -3.71 14.90 1.04
N SER A 104 -5.01 14.94 0.75
CA SER A 104 -6.05 14.96 1.78
C SER A 104 -6.02 13.71 2.65
N PHE A 105 -5.76 12.53 2.07
CA PHE A 105 -5.56 11.31 2.84
C PHE A 105 -4.36 11.41 3.78
N MET A 106 -3.20 11.82 3.27
CA MET A 106 -2.02 11.98 4.12
C MET A 106 -2.30 12.95 5.28
N SER A 107 -3.01 14.04 5.03
CA SER A 107 -3.31 15.06 6.04
C SER A 107 -4.29 14.60 7.12
N SER A 108 -5.17 13.66 6.79
CA SER A 108 -6.16 13.11 7.74
C SER A 108 -5.60 12.02 8.64
N LEU A 109 -4.41 11.49 8.34
CA LEU A 109 -3.76 10.46 9.14
C LEU A 109 -3.09 11.01 10.42
N PRO A 110 -3.09 10.24 11.51
CA PRO A 110 -2.33 10.53 12.72
C PRO A 110 -0.84 10.81 12.42
N PRO A 111 -0.18 11.73 13.17
CA PRO A 111 1.22 12.09 12.95
C PRO A 111 2.18 10.89 12.92
N ASN A 112 2.00 9.94 13.83
CA ASN A 112 2.82 8.72 13.91
C ASN A 112 2.71 7.84 12.65
N ILE A 113 1.53 7.77 12.03
CA ILE A 113 1.35 7.01 10.78
C ILE A 113 1.96 7.76 9.60
N ARG A 114 1.77 9.09 9.54
CA ARG A 114 2.42 9.92 8.52
C ARG A 114 3.94 9.76 8.55
N GLU A 115 4.55 9.79 9.73
CA GLU A 115 6.00 9.59 9.89
C GLU A 115 6.46 8.22 9.38
N ARG A 116 5.69 7.16 9.65
CA ARG A 116 5.99 5.81 9.15
C ARG A 116 5.90 5.74 7.62
N ILE A 117 4.88 6.37 7.02
CA ILE A 117 4.75 6.49 5.57
C ILE A 117 5.96 7.23 4.98
N GLU A 118 6.36 8.36 5.57
CA GLU A 118 7.51 9.13 5.10
C GLU A 118 8.84 8.36 5.24
N LYS A 119 9.03 7.65 6.35
CA LYS A 119 10.21 6.81 6.57
C LYS A 119 10.30 5.68 5.54
N LEU A 120 9.18 5.00 5.29
CA LEU A 120 9.11 3.95 4.27
C LEU A 120 9.35 4.51 2.87
N SER A 121 8.77 5.67 2.54
CA SER A 121 9.00 6.37 1.28
C SER A 121 10.49 6.64 1.05
N LYS A 122 11.18 7.20 2.06
CA LYS A 122 12.64 7.47 1.98
C LYS A 122 13.46 6.19 1.80
N LYS A 123 13.08 5.12 2.50
CA LYS A 123 13.75 3.80 2.39
C LYS A 123 13.63 3.22 0.98
N ILE A 124 12.47 3.37 0.37
CA ILE A 124 12.21 2.94 -1.00
C ILE A 124 12.99 3.82 -1.99
N GLU A 125 12.97 5.14 -1.83
CA GLU A 125 13.70 6.10 -2.68
C GLU A 125 15.22 5.90 -2.64
N GLY A 126 15.82 5.76 -1.46
CA GLY A 126 17.27 5.54 -1.31
C GLY A 126 17.77 4.28 -2.00
N LYS A 127 16.90 3.26 -2.18
CA LYS A 127 17.22 2.06 -2.98
C LYS A 127 16.98 2.22 -4.47
N VAL A 128 16.15 3.16 -4.91
CA VAL A 128 16.02 3.49 -6.32
C VAL A 128 17.29 4.20 -6.80
N GLU A 129 17.83 5.11 -5.99
CA GLU A 129 19.05 5.87 -6.31
C GLU A 129 20.30 4.98 -6.38
N GLY A 130 20.49 4.05 -5.43
CA GLY A 130 21.58 3.07 -5.47
C GLY A 130 21.51 2.07 -6.65
N ARG A 131 20.33 1.86 -7.26
CA ARG A 131 20.19 1.01 -8.46
C ARG A 131 20.55 1.73 -9.76
N VAL A 132 20.53 3.07 -9.79
CA VAL A 132 20.94 3.86 -10.96
C VAL A 132 22.46 3.92 -11.06
N THR A 133 23.17 4.06 -9.94
CA THR A 133 24.64 4.08 -9.91
C THR A 133 25.27 2.73 -10.29
N ASP A 134 24.64 1.61 -9.89
CA ASP A 134 25.17 0.26 -10.16
C ASP A 134 25.02 -0.13 -11.64
N LYS A 135 23.91 0.25 -12.30
CA LYS A 135 23.71 0.02 -13.73
C LYS A 135 24.62 0.86 -14.62
N ALA A 136 25.01 2.07 -14.18
CA ALA A 136 25.98 2.89 -14.91
C ALA A 136 27.39 2.30 -14.81
N ALA A 137 27.80 1.79 -13.64
CA ALA A 137 29.11 1.18 -13.45
C ALA A 137 29.31 -0.10 -14.28
N LYS A 138 28.26 -0.92 -14.46
CA LYS A 138 28.36 -2.18 -15.21
C LYS A 138 28.42 -2.02 -16.74
N LYS A 139 28.07 -0.85 -17.28
CA LYS A 139 28.12 -0.59 -18.73
C LYS A 139 29.50 -0.12 -19.23
N ILE A 140 30.43 0.21 -18.34
CA ILE A 140 31.76 0.73 -18.69
C ILE A 140 32.82 -0.40 -18.77
N GLN A 141 32.54 -1.60 -18.23
CA GLN A 141 33.49 -2.73 -18.22
C GLN A 141 33.25 -3.82 -19.29
N LYS A 142 32.38 -3.58 -20.29
CA LYS A 142 32.17 -4.50 -21.42
C LYS A 142 32.39 -3.81 -22.76
N THR A 143 33.63 -3.44 -23.03
CA THR A 143 34.12 -3.22 -24.40
C THR A 143 35.55 -3.76 -24.45
N PRO A 144 35.77 -4.98 -24.97
CA PRO A 144 37.07 -5.32 -25.53
C PRO A 144 37.30 -4.54 -26.84
#